data_AF-A0A559K4U9-F1
#
_entry.id   AF-A0A559K4U9-F1
#
_cell.length_a   1.000
_cell.length_b   1.000
_cell.length_c   1.000
_cell.angle_alpha   90.00
_cell.angle_beta   90.00
_cell.angle_gamma   90.00
#
_symmetry.space_group_name_H-M   'P 1'
#
loop_
_entity.id
_entity.type
_entity.pdbx_description
1 polymer ?
#
loop_
_entity_poly.entity_id
_entity_poly.type
_entity_poly.pdbx_seq_one_letter_code
_entity_poly.pdbx_strand_id
1 'polypeptide(L)'
;MQGTSLGNGIKWVLEGLAHQSFLLFAISVVFIIIAVTFVGIHPMVIVTALVTQMNAHELGTTNHVLAVLLMLGWSISSVLSPVNPLNMLVSRLSGVATGIEAGFRANGIHLTVVAIIGLLIITWIH
;
A
#
# COMPACT_ATOMS: atom_id res chain seq x y z
N MET A 1 -18.16 1.01 -6.29
CA MET A 1 -18.09 2.26 -5.50
C MET A 1 -17.97 3.51 -6.36
N GLN A 2 -17.56 3.41 -7.63
CA GLN A 2 -17.61 4.54 -8.56
C GLN A 2 -19.03 5.13 -8.63
N GLY A 3 -19.14 6.46 -8.65
CA GLY A 3 -20.41 7.18 -8.72
C GLY A 3 -21.05 7.53 -7.36
N THR A 4 -20.49 7.05 -6.24
CA THR A 4 -20.89 7.56 -4.91
C THR A 4 -20.10 8.81 -4.55
N SER A 5 -20.62 9.65 -3.65
CA SER A 5 -19.91 10.84 -3.17
C SER A 5 -18.53 10.50 -2.57
N LEU A 6 -18.44 9.38 -1.84
CA LEU A 6 -17.19 8.88 -1.28
C LEU A 6 -16.21 8.42 -2.37
N GLY A 7 -16.67 7.62 -3.33
CA GLY A 7 -15.82 7.13 -4.42
C GLY A 7 -15.26 8.28 -5.27
N ASN A 8 -16.11 9.26 -5.59
CA ASN A 8 -15.71 10.46 -6.33
C ASN A 8 -14.69 11.30 -5.55
N GLY A 9 -14.85 11.40 -4.23
CA GLY A 9 -13.87 12.08 -3.36
C GLY A 9 -12.51 11.39 -3.37
N ILE A 10 -12.47 10.06 -3.26
CA ILE A 10 -11.22 9.29 -3.32
C ILE A 10 -10.55 9.47 -4.69
N LYS A 11 -11.31 9.34 -5.78
CA LYS A 11 -10.80 9.54 -7.14
C LYS A 11 -10.18 10.93 -7.30
N TRP A 12 -10.88 11.98 -6.88
CA TRP A 12 -10.39 13.36 -6.95
C TRP A 12 -9.08 13.57 -6.18
N VAL A 13 -8.95 13.00 -4.96
CA VAL A 13 -7.70 13.06 -4.19
C VAL A 13 -6.56 12.35 -4.92
N LEU A 14 -6.80 11.13 -5.42
CA LEU A 14 -5.78 10.34 -6.10
C LEU A 14 -5.28 11.02 -7.37
N GLU A 15 -6.18 11.57 -8.18
CA GLU A 15 -5.83 12.33 -9.40
C GLU A 15 -5.06 13.60 -9.07
N GLY A 16 -5.51 14.37 -8.07
CA GLY A 16 -4.82 15.59 -7.63
C GLY A 16 -3.38 15.31 -7.17
N LEU A 17 -3.16 14.22 -6.43
CA LEU A 17 -1.83 13.80 -6.02
C LEU A 17 -0.97 13.38 -7.21
N ALA A 18 -1.54 12.62 -8.15
CA ALA A 18 -0.80 12.14 -9.34
C ALA A 18 -0.37 13.30 -10.25
N HIS A 19 -1.24 14.30 -10.45
CA HIS A 19 -0.93 15.48 -11.25
C HIS A 19 0.09 16.40 -10.57
N GLN A 20 0.15 16.42 -9.25
CA GLN A 20 1.18 17.16 -8.52
C GLN A 20 2.54 16.44 -8.58
N SER A 21 2.57 15.14 -8.29
CA SER A 21 3.76 14.31 -8.36
C SER A 21 3.38 12.83 -8.31
N PHE A 22 3.77 12.08 -9.33
CA PHE A 22 3.50 10.65 -9.35
C PHE A 22 4.15 9.91 -8.17
N LEU A 23 5.34 10.34 -7.72
CA LEU A 23 5.98 9.77 -6.54
C LEU A 23 5.15 10.02 -5.27
N LEU A 24 4.59 11.23 -5.12
CA LEU A 24 3.71 11.55 -4.00
C LEU A 24 2.46 10.66 -4.01
N PHE A 25 1.83 10.52 -5.18
CA PHE A 25 0.72 9.59 -5.39
C PHE A 25 1.09 8.16 -4.98
N ALA A 26 2.23 7.64 -5.45
CA ALA A 26 2.69 6.30 -5.13
C ALA A 26 2.88 6.09 -3.61
N ILE A 27 3.53 7.04 -2.94
CA ILE A 27 3.72 7.02 -1.49
C ILE A 27 2.36 7.04 -0.77
N SER A 28 1.44 7.91 -1.21
CA SER A 28 0.10 8.00 -0.62
C SER A 28 -0.70 6.71 -0.77
N VAL A 29 -0.64 6.05 -1.93
CA VAL A 29 -1.31 4.75 -2.16
C VAL A 29 -0.76 3.68 -1.22
N VAL A 30 0.56 3.56 -1.10
CA VAL A 30 1.20 2.62 -0.17
C VAL A 30 0.79 2.93 1.27
N PHE A 31 0.80 4.20 1.66
CA PHE A 31 0.40 4.64 2.99
C PHE A 31 -1.07 4.32 3.30
N ILE A 32 -2.00 4.53 2.37
CA ILE A 32 -3.42 4.20 2.53
C ILE A 32 -3.59 2.70 2.77
N ILE A 33 -2.93 1.86 1.97
CA ILE A 33 -2.99 0.39 2.12
C ILE A 33 -2.47 0.00 3.51
N ILE A 34 -1.33 0.55 3.93
CA ILE A 34 -0.77 0.31 5.27
C ILE A 34 -1.76 0.75 6.36
N ALA A 35 -2.27 1.97 6.33
CA ALA A 35 -3.14 2.52 7.37
C ALA A 35 -4.43 1.69 7.54
N VAL A 36 -5.05 1.30 6.43
CA VAL A 36 -6.28 0.48 6.44
C VAL A 36 -6.00 -0.94 6.93
N THR A 37 -4.90 -1.55 6.52
CA THR A 37 -4.54 -2.90 6.95
C THR A 37 -4.03 -2.96 8.39
N PHE A 38 -3.50 -1.85 8.90
CA PHE A 38 -3.05 -1.73 10.28
C PHE A 38 -4.18 -1.89 11.29
N VAL A 39 -5.39 -1.40 10.94
CA VAL A 39 -6.60 -1.55 11.76
C VAL A 39 -7.30 -2.90 11.60
N GLY A 40 -6.72 -3.84 10.85
CA GLY A 40 -7.21 -5.21 10.70
C GLY A 40 -8.07 -5.48 9.48
N ILE A 41 -8.21 -4.52 8.57
CA ILE A 41 -8.88 -4.76 7.29
C ILE A 41 -7.94 -5.56 6.39
N HIS A 42 -8.44 -6.65 5.80
CA HIS A 42 -7.61 -7.51 4.95
C HIS A 42 -7.08 -6.73 3.71
N PRO A 43 -5.77 -6.83 3.35
CA PRO A 43 -5.17 -6.07 2.25
C PRO A 43 -5.91 -6.17 0.91
N MET A 44 -6.45 -7.36 0.61
CA MET A 44 -7.26 -7.59 -0.59
C MET A 44 -8.45 -6.63 -0.72
N VAL A 45 -9.09 -6.25 0.40
CA VAL A 45 -10.27 -5.36 0.40
C VAL A 45 -9.88 -3.95 -0.05
N ILE A 46 -8.82 -3.39 0.53
CA ILE A 46 -8.39 -2.03 0.17
C ILE A 46 -7.77 -1.98 -1.22
N VAL A 47 -6.99 -3.00 -1.61
CA VAL A 47 -6.39 -3.06 -2.94
C VAL A 47 -7.47 -3.15 -4.03
N THR A 48 -8.47 -4.02 -3.86
CA THR A 48 -9.58 -4.11 -4.82
C THR A 48 -10.39 -2.82 -4.88
N ALA A 49 -10.66 -2.18 -3.74
CA ALA A 49 -11.32 -0.88 -3.72
C ALA A 49 -10.53 0.18 -4.51
N LEU A 50 -9.23 0.30 -4.27
CA LEU A 50 -8.35 1.26 -4.96
C LEU A 50 -8.26 0.99 -6.46
N VAL A 51 -8.11 -0.27 -6.90
CA VAL A 51 -8.14 -0.63 -8.33
C VAL A 51 -9.40 -0.11 -9.00
N THR A 52 -10.56 -0.23 -8.35
CA THR A 52 -11.81 0.28 -8.94
C THR A 52 -11.92 1.80 -8.96
N GLN A 53 -11.08 2.54 -8.25
CA GLN A 53 -11.08 4.01 -8.28
C GLN A 53 -10.01 4.59 -9.20
N MET A 54 -9.05 3.78 -9.64
CA MET A 54 -7.93 4.22 -10.46
C MET A 54 -8.20 4.02 -11.94
N ASN A 55 -7.80 4.99 -12.75
CA ASN A 55 -7.73 4.88 -14.20
C ASN A 55 -6.33 5.32 -14.62
N ALA A 56 -5.56 4.40 -15.24
CA ALA A 56 -4.18 4.67 -15.61
C ALA A 56 -4.03 5.88 -16.54
N HIS A 57 -4.97 6.06 -17.48
CA HIS A 57 -4.94 7.18 -18.42
C HIS A 57 -5.18 8.51 -17.71
N GLU A 58 -6.15 8.59 -16.79
CA GLU A 58 -6.42 9.82 -16.02
C GLU A 58 -5.28 10.17 -15.04
N LEU A 59 -4.59 9.14 -14.55
CA LEU A 59 -3.44 9.27 -13.65
C LEU A 59 -2.10 9.51 -14.38
N GLY A 60 -2.10 9.56 -15.72
CA GLY A 60 -0.90 9.82 -16.52
C GLY A 60 0.11 8.67 -16.54
N THR A 61 -0.33 7.43 -16.34
CA THR A 61 0.54 6.24 -16.22
C THR A 61 -0.01 5.03 -16.99
N THR A 62 0.54 3.84 -16.77
CA THR A 62 0.09 2.57 -17.36
C THR A 62 -0.54 1.65 -16.32
N ASN A 63 -1.41 0.74 -16.77
CA ASN A 63 -2.00 -0.29 -15.90
C ASN A 63 -0.92 -1.17 -15.24
N HIS A 64 0.21 -1.37 -15.92
CA HIS A 64 1.33 -2.15 -15.38
C HIS A 64 1.96 -1.46 -14.16
N VAL A 65 2.22 -0.16 -14.25
CA VAL A 65 2.77 0.64 -13.14
C VAL A 65 1.84 0.59 -11.93
N LEU A 66 0.54 0.79 -12.13
CA LEU A 66 -0.46 0.72 -11.05
C LEU A 66 -0.52 -0.66 -10.41
N ALA A 67 -0.45 -1.74 -11.21
CA ALA A 67 -0.42 -3.10 -10.68
C ALA A 67 0.80 -3.33 -9.79
N VAL A 68 2.00 -2.90 -10.22
CA VAL A 68 3.23 -3.00 -9.42
C VAL A 68 3.11 -2.18 -8.13
N LEU A 69 2.58 -0.96 -8.20
CA LEU A 69 2.35 -0.09 -7.04
C LEU A 69 1.44 -0.74 -5.99
N LEU A 70 0.31 -1.30 -6.43
CA LEU A 70 -0.65 -1.94 -5.53
C LEU A 70 -0.08 -3.23 -4.93
N MET A 71 0.66 -4.01 -5.71
CA MET A 71 1.34 -5.22 -5.22
C MET A 71 2.44 -4.88 -4.21
N LEU A 72 3.19 -3.79 -4.43
CA LEU A 72 4.16 -3.26 -3.47
C LEU A 72 3.48 -2.87 -2.15
N GLY A 73 2.40 -2.09 -2.22
CA GLY A 73 1.62 -1.69 -1.05
C GLY A 73 1.07 -2.89 -0.28
N TRP A 74 0.53 -3.89 -0.98
CA TRP A 74 0.10 -5.15 -0.36
C TRP A 74 1.26 -5.84 0.36
N SER A 75 2.38 -6.05 -0.32
CA SER A 75 3.55 -6.76 0.22
C SER A 75 4.03 -6.11 1.52
N ILE A 76 4.24 -4.79 1.51
CA ILE A 76 4.66 -4.02 2.68
C ILE A 76 3.64 -4.17 3.82
N SER A 77 2.36 -3.99 3.52
CA SER A 77 1.29 -4.07 4.52
C SER A 77 1.20 -5.44 5.21
N SER A 78 1.53 -6.51 4.48
CA SER A 78 1.44 -7.87 5.00
C SER A 78 2.52 -8.18 6.04
N VAL A 79 3.67 -7.52 5.93
CA VAL A 79 4.78 -7.64 6.88
C VAL A 79 4.69 -6.60 7.99
N LEU A 80 4.06 -5.44 7.76
CA LEU A 80 3.99 -4.37 8.76
C LEU A 80 2.79 -4.49 9.72
N SER A 81 1.64 -5.00 9.24
CA SER A 81 0.41 -5.01 10.04
C SER A 81 0.51 -5.95 11.25
N PRO A 82 0.31 -5.47 12.49
CA PRO A 82 0.49 -6.28 13.70
C PRO A 82 -0.61 -7.34 13.88
N VAL A 83 -1.74 -7.15 13.21
CA VAL A 83 -2.90 -8.03 13.21
C VAL A 83 -2.92 -8.99 12.02
N ASN A 84 -1.88 -8.95 11.17
CA ASN A 84 -1.73 -9.93 10.10
C ASN A 84 -1.46 -11.32 10.71
N PRO A 85 -2.18 -12.38 10.29
CA PRO A 85 -1.94 -13.74 10.78
C PRO A 85 -0.48 -14.20 10.64
N LEU A 86 0.21 -13.79 9.57
CA LEU A 86 1.63 -14.11 9.38
C LEU A 86 2.49 -13.50 10.50
N ASN A 87 2.26 -12.24 10.85
CA ASN A 87 2.98 -11.58 11.94
C ASN A 87 2.63 -12.17 13.31
N MET A 88 1.40 -12.62 13.52
CA MET A 88 1.01 -13.33 14.74
C MET A 88 1.70 -14.69 14.87
N LEU A 89 1.88 -15.41 13.77
CA LEU A 89 2.62 -16.68 13.75
C LEU A 89 4.12 -16.46 13.94
N VAL A 90 4.70 -15.50 13.21
CA VAL A 90 6.13 -15.16 13.29
C VAL A 90 6.47 -14.60 14.66
N SER A 91 5.62 -13.77 15.28
CA SER A 91 5.88 -13.26 16.63
C SER A 91 6.01 -14.38 17.65
N ARG A 92 5.11 -15.37 17.61
CA ARG A 92 5.18 -16.59 18.43
C ARG A 92 6.44 -17.41 18.15
N LEU A 93 6.80 -17.61 16.88
CA LEU A 93 8.00 -18.35 16.49
C LEU A 93 9.29 -17.66 16.97
N SER A 94 9.31 -16.33 16.92
CA SER A 94 10.48 -15.51 17.20
C SER A 94 10.63 -15.15 18.69
N GLY A 95 9.68 -15.58 19.54
CA GLY A 95 9.66 -15.28 20.97
C GLY A 95 9.38 -13.81 21.32
N VAL A 96 8.92 -13.00 20.36
CA VAL A 96 8.53 -11.60 20.61
C VAL A 96 7.06 -11.51 20.99
N ALA A 97 6.75 -10.66 21.97
CA ALA A 97 5.48 -10.70 22.68
C ALA A 97 4.31 -10.15 21.87
N THR A 98 4.57 -9.35 20.82
CA THR A 98 3.51 -8.67 20.07
C THR A 98 3.76 -8.65 18.55
N GLY A 99 2.67 -8.59 17.78
CA GLY A 99 2.74 -8.39 16.33
C GLY A 99 3.35 -7.04 15.94
N ILE A 100 3.29 -6.03 16.81
CA ILE A 100 3.94 -4.72 16.59
C ILE A 100 5.46 -4.88 16.62
N GLU A 101 5.97 -5.65 17.58
CA GLU A 101 7.40 -5.90 17.72
C GLU A 101 7.95 -6.74 16.55
N ALA A 102 7.18 -7.72 16.08
CA ALA A 102 7.50 -8.47 14.87
C ALA A 102 7.43 -7.60 13.60
N GLY A 103 6.41 -6.76 13.45
CA GLY A 103 6.22 -5.92 12.26
C GLY A 103 7.19 -4.75 12.15
N PHE A 104 7.28 -3.90 13.19
CA PHE A 104 8.13 -2.70 13.14
C PHE A 104 9.57 -2.96 13.56
N ARG A 105 9.78 -3.64 14.70
CA ARG A 105 11.14 -3.75 15.25
C ARG A 105 12.00 -4.74 14.47
N ALA A 106 11.44 -5.91 14.13
CA ALA A 106 12.19 -6.94 13.41
C ALA A 106 12.23 -6.71 11.90
N ASN A 107 11.17 -6.15 11.29
CA ASN A 107 11.06 -6.00 9.83
C ASN A 107 11.19 -4.56 9.31
N GLY A 108 11.33 -3.55 10.19
CA GLY A 108 11.36 -2.14 9.76
C GLY A 108 12.42 -1.84 8.69
N ILE A 109 13.67 -2.26 8.89
CA ILE A 109 14.77 -2.04 7.93
C ILE A 109 14.48 -2.74 6.60
N HIS A 110 14.06 -4.01 6.66
CA HIS A 110 13.69 -4.79 5.47
C HIS A 110 12.59 -4.06 4.69
N LEU A 111 11.54 -3.60 5.36
CA LEU A 111 10.44 -2.88 4.73
C LEU A 111 10.86 -1.53 4.15
N THR A 112 11.74 -0.79 4.82
CA THR A 112 12.30 0.45 4.28
C THR A 112 13.08 0.19 2.99
N VAL A 113 13.90 -0.86 2.94
CA VAL A 113 14.65 -1.23 1.73
C VAL A 113 13.70 -1.62 0.60
N VAL A 114 12.71 -2.48 0.87
CA VAL A 114 11.71 -2.91 -0.13
C VAL A 114 10.89 -1.73 -0.64
N ALA A 115 10.48 -0.82 0.25
CA ALA A 115 9.73 0.37 -0.12
C ALA A 115 10.56 1.30 -1.03
N ILE A 116 11.82 1.58 -0.66
CA ILE A 116 12.71 2.43 -1.47
C ILE A 116 12.94 1.82 -2.85
N ILE A 117 13.34 0.55 -2.91
CA ILE A 117 13.62 -0.13 -4.19
C ILE A 117 12.35 -0.19 -5.05
N GLY A 118 11.22 -0.58 -4.46
CA GLY A 118 9.94 -0.66 -5.18
C GLY A 118 9.50 0.68 -5.74
N LEU A 119 9.59 1.76 -4.94
CA LEU A 119 9.24 3.11 -5.40
C LEU A 119 10.20 3.64 -6.46
N LEU A 120 11.50 3.33 -6.37
CA LEU A 120 12.48 3.67 -7.42
C LEU A 120 12.16 2.96 -8.73
N ILE A 121 11.85 1.66 -8.69
CA ILE A 121 11.43 0.90 -9.87
C ILE A 121 10.18 1.53 -10.47
N ILE A 122 9.14 1.77 -9.67
CA ILE A 122 7.88 2.39 -10.11
C ILE A 122 8.13 3.76 -10.75
N THR A 123 8.99 4.58 -10.15
CA THR A 123 9.33 5.91 -10.69
C THR A 123 10.12 5.82 -12.00
N TRP A 124 10.91 4.77 -12.19
CA TRP A 124 11.70 4.57 -13.41
C TRP A 124 10.86 4.03 -14.58
N ILE A 125 9.85 3.18 -14.30
CA ILE A 125 8.98 2.58 -15.32
C ILE A 125 7.70 3.39 -15.61
N HIS A 126 7.44 4.43 -14.81
CA HIS A 126 6.33 5.35 -14.98
C HIS A 126 6.60 6.34 -16.12
#